data_AF-A0AAW1YZ23-F1
#
_entry.id   AF-A0AAW1YZ23-F1
#
_cell.length_a   1.000
_cell.length_b   1.000
_cell.length_c   1.000
_cell.angle_alpha   90.00
_cell.angle_beta   90.00
_cell.angle_gamma   90.00
#
_symmetry.space_group_name_H-M   'P 1'
#
loop_
_entity.id
_entity.type
_entity.pdbx_description
1 polymer ?
#
loop_
_entity_poly.entity_id
_entity_poly.type
_entity_poly.pdbx_seq_one_letter_code
_entity_poly.pdbx_strand_id
1 'polypeptide(L)'
;MAEEEDDPGFDEDLDDGGNGGDSGQGKRKRLFSKELRCMMYGFGDDQNPYTESVDILEDLVIEFITEMTHKAMSIGRQGRVQVEDIVFLIRKDPRKFARVKDLLTMNEELKKARKAFDEANYGS
;
A
#
# COMPACT_ATOMS: atom_id res chain seq x y z
N MET A 1 30.89 -14.08 29.34
CA MET A 1 30.69 -12.88 28.51
C MET A 1 29.98 -13.34 27.27
N ALA A 2 28.66 -13.22 27.26
CA ALA A 2 27.89 -13.33 26.03
C ALA A 2 28.04 -11.98 25.35
N GLU A 3 28.57 -11.97 24.13
CA GLU A 3 28.57 -10.78 23.29
C GLU A 3 27.10 -10.57 22.86
N GLU A 4 26.49 -9.50 23.36
CA GLU A 4 25.25 -8.97 22.80
C GLU A 4 25.62 -8.40 21.43
N GLU A 5 25.20 -9.09 20.36
CA GLU A 5 25.25 -8.52 19.02
C GLU A 5 24.21 -7.40 18.97
N ASP A 6 24.71 -6.15 18.95
CA ASP A 6 23.95 -4.93 18.77
C ASP A 6 23.10 -5.03 17.49
N ASP A 7 21.78 -5.10 17.66
CA ASP A 7 20.79 -4.89 16.60
C ASP A 7 20.96 -3.45 16.09
N PRO A 8 21.36 -3.21 14.82
CA PRO A 8 21.48 -1.86 14.33
C PRO A 8 20.08 -1.24 14.30
N GLY A 9 19.85 -0.35 15.25
CA GLY A 9 18.62 0.41 15.40
C GLY A 9 18.19 1.02 14.07
N PHE A 10 16.88 1.00 13.86
CA PHE A 10 16.19 1.68 12.79
C PHE A 10 16.63 3.17 12.75
N ASP A 11 17.57 3.49 11.86
CA ASP A 11 17.92 4.88 11.53
C ASP A 11 16.67 5.56 10.94
N GLU A 12 15.91 6.26 11.79
CA GLU A 12 14.77 7.10 11.41
C GLU A 12 15.19 8.40 10.68
N ASP A 13 16.49 8.64 10.54
CA ASP A 13 17.04 9.89 10.01
C ASP A 13 17.37 9.82 8.50
N LEU A 14 16.43 9.32 7.70
CA LEU A 14 16.39 9.64 6.26
C LEU A 14 15.38 10.78 6.02
N ASP A 15 15.63 11.93 6.67
CA ASP A 15 15.21 13.24 6.16
C ASP A 15 16.42 13.92 5.51
N ASP A 16 16.55 13.72 4.20
CA ASP A 16 17.19 14.70 3.32
C ASP A 16 16.17 15.14 2.27
N GLY A 17 15.42 16.19 2.60
CA GLY A 17 15.68 17.46 1.91
C GLY A 17 15.42 17.49 0.40
N GLY A 18 14.14 17.36 0.00
CA GLY A 18 13.69 17.59 -1.38
C GLY A 18 12.59 18.64 -1.56
N ASN A 19 12.42 19.59 -0.63
CA ASN A 19 11.54 20.75 -0.86
C ASN A 19 12.39 21.99 -1.20
N GLY A 20 12.77 22.11 -2.47
CA GLY A 20 13.45 23.29 -3.00
C GLY A 20 13.42 23.35 -4.53
N GLY A 21 12.67 24.31 -5.06
CA GLY A 21 12.84 24.82 -6.43
C GLY A 21 11.72 24.48 -7.41
N ASP A 22 10.78 25.43 -7.56
CA ASP A 22 10.06 25.62 -8.81
C ASP A 22 11.07 25.76 -9.96
N SER A 23 11.13 24.76 -10.85
CA SER A 23 11.86 24.82 -12.13
C SER A 23 11.42 23.68 -13.06
N GLY A 24 10.50 23.99 -13.96
CA GLY A 24 10.42 23.32 -15.27
C GLY A 24 9.37 22.23 -15.43
N GLN A 25 8.25 22.60 -16.03
CA GLN A 25 7.41 21.81 -16.95
C GLN A 25 7.44 20.26 -16.79
N GLY A 26 6.40 19.71 -16.17
CA GLY A 26 5.88 18.37 -16.52
C GLY A 26 6.26 17.17 -15.64
N LYS A 27 7.05 17.32 -14.57
CA LYS A 27 7.33 16.19 -13.67
C LYS A 27 6.13 15.91 -12.75
N ARG A 28 5.53 14.72 -12.87
CA ARG A 28 4.44 14.27 -11.98
C ARG A 28 4.96 14.20 -10.54
N LYS A 29 4.13 14.65 -9.59
CA LYS A 29 4.43 14.52 -8.16
C LYS A 29 4.47 13.03 -7.80
N ARG A 30 5.57 12.58 -7.18
CA ARG A 30 5.71 11.23 -6.64
C ARG A 30 4.84 11.07 -5.39
N LEU A 31 4.06 10.00 -5.33
CA LEU A 31 3.00 9.75 -4.34
C LEU A 31 3.39 8.69 -3.32
N PHE A 32 4.19 7.69 -3.72
CA PHE A 32 4.40 6.46 -2.93
C PHE A 32 5.88 6.12 -2.71
N SER A 33 6.80 7.04 -3.00
CA SER A 33 8.24 6.77 -2.98
C SER A 33 8.74 6.18 -1.64
N LYS A 34 8.23 6.70 -0.51
CA LYS A 34 8.61 6.21 0.83
C LYS A 34 8.05 4.81 1.10
N GLU A 35 6.77 4.60 0.83
CA GLU A 35 6.08 3.34 1.10
C GLU A 35 6.57 2.21 0.19
N LEU A 36 6.88 2.52 -1.07
CA LEU A 36 7.41 1.56 -2.02
C LEU A 36 8.82 1.09 -1.64
N ARG A 37 9.66 1.97 -1.08
CA ARG A 37 10.97 1.59 -0.54
C ARG A 37 10.84 0.54 0.57
N CYS A 38 9.97 0.79 1.55
CA CYS A 38 9.67 -0.18 2.62
C CYS A 38 9.11 -1.49 2.06
N MET A 39 8.24 -1.42 1.05
CA MET A 39 7.65 -2.60 0.42
C MET A 39 8.70 -3.43 -0.32
N MET A 40 9.59 -2.79 -1.09
CA MET A 40 10.68 -3.46 -1.83
C MET A 40 11.60 -4.23 -0.87
N TYR A 41 12.00 -3.60 0.23
CA TYR A 41 12.75 -4.27 1.29
C TYR A 41 11.98 -5.46 1.89
N GLY A 42 10.68 -5.30 2.16
CA GLY A 42 9.82 -6.38 2.65
C GLY A 42 9.66 -7.57 1.68
N PHE A 43 9.95 -7.36 0.39
CA PHE A 43 10.02 -8.42 -0.63
C PHE A 43 11.44 -8.97 -0.86
N GLY A 44 12.42 -8.51 -0.08
CA GLY A 44 13.80 -9.00 -0.09
C GLY A 44 14.78 -8.18 -0.93
N ASP A 45 14.41 -6.95 -1.32
CA ASP A 45 15.36 -5.99 -1.90
C ASP A 45 16.28 -5.38 -0.81
N ASP A 46 17.24 -4.56 -1.22
CA ASP A 46 18.11 -3.82 -0.31
C ASP A 46 17.32 -2.82 0.57
N GLN A 47 17.85 -2.48 1.74
CA GLN A 47 17.27 -1.46 2.62
C GLN A 47 17.23 -0.09 1.94
N ASN A 48 18.22 0.20 1.08
CA ASN A 48 18.31 1.42 0.31
C ASN A 48 18.36 1.13 -1.21
N PRO A 49 17.21 0.76 -1.83
CA PRO A 49 17.14 0.48 -3.26
C PRO A 49 17.41 1.73 -4.11
N TYR A 50 17.78 1.51 -5.38
CA TYR A 50 17.98 2.60 -6.33
C TYR A 50 16.72 3.46 -6.50
N THR A 51 16.87 4.78 -6.47
CA THR A 51 15.77 5.73 -6.64
C THR A 51 15.09 5.55 -7.99
N GLU A 52 15.85 5.25 -9.04
CA GLU A 52 15.33 4.96 -10.38
C GLU A 52 14.42 3.73 -10.38
N SER A 53 14.74 2.69 -9.60
CA SER A 53 13.90 1.50 -9.46
C SER A 53 12.60 1.83 -8.73
N VAL A 54 12.66 2.61 -7.66
CA VAL A 54 11.47 3.07 -6.93
C VAL A 54 10.56 3.91 -7.84
N ASP A 55 11.14 4.81 -8.61
CA ASP A 55 10.43 5.68 -9.55
C ASP A 55 9.70 4.88 -10.65
N ILE A 56 10.39 3.89 -11.24
CA ILE A 56 9.78 3.00 -12.24
C ILE A 56 8.66 2.17 -11.61
N LEU A 57 8.89 1.63 -10.41
CA LEU A 57 7.89 0.83 -9.70
C LEU A 57 6.66 1.68 -9.38
N GLU A 58 6.83 2.95 -9.03
CA GLU A 58 5.72 3.87 -8.84
C GLU A 58 4.89 4.06 -10.12
N ASP A 59 5.55 4.29 -11.26
CA ASP A 59 4.87 4.42 -12.55
C ASP A 59 4.09 3.13 -12.90
N LEU A 60 4.68 1.95 -12.67
CA LEU A 60 4.03 0.65 -12.86
C LEU A 60 2.82 0.46 -11.95
N VAL A 61 2.90 0.88 -10.69
CA VAL A 61 1.79 0.79 -9.72
C VAL A 61 0.64 1.70 -10.13
N ILE A 62 0.93 2.94 -10.54
CA ILE A 62 -0.10 3.88 -11.03
C ILE A 62 -0.80 3.32 -12.27
N GLU A 63 -0.03 2.78 -13.22
CA GLU A 63 -0.59 2.14 -14.41
C GLU A 63 -1.45 0.94 -14.05
N PHE A 64 -0.96 0.07 -13.16
CA PHE A 64 -1.71 -1.10 -12.69
C PHE A 64 -3.06 -0.71 -12.05
N ILE A 65 -3.07 0.27 -11.15
CA ILE A 65 -4.30 0.75 -10.50
C ILE A 65 -5.26 1.33 -11.54
N THR A 66 -4.75 2.12 -12.48
CA THR A 66 -5.55 2.73 -13.55
C THR A 66 -6.20 1.66 -14.42
N GLU A 67 -5.42 0.70 -14.89
CA GLU A 67 -5.91 -0.37 -15.77
C GLU A 67 -6.91 -1.28 -15.05
N MET A 68 -6.62 -1.65 -13.80
CA MET A 68 -7.54 -2.43 -12.96
C MET A 68 -8.86 -1.70 -12.73
N THR A 69 -8.81 -0.39 -12.49
CA THR A 69 -10.02 0.42 -12.29
C THR A 69 -10.84 0.51 -13.58
N HIS A 70 -10.19 0.68 -14.74
CA HIS A 70 -10.86 0.69 -16.03
C HIS A 70 -11.54 -0.66 -16.32
N LYS A 71 -10.85 -1.77 -16.07
CA LYS A 71 -11.42 -3.12 -16.17
C LYS A 71 -12.63 -3.28 -15.26
N ALA A 72 -12.55 -2.80 -14.01
CA ALA A 72 -13.64 -2.89 -13.04
C ALA A 72 -14.87 -2.08 -13.48
N MET A 73 -14.65 -0.86 -13.99
CA MET A 73 -15.73 -0.02 -14.56
C MET A 73 -16.42 -0.67 -15.77
N SER A 74 -15.70 -1.46 -16.56
CA SER A 74 -16.25 -2.11 -17.75
C SER A 74 -17.16 -3.30 -17.45
N ILE A 75 -16.94 -3.98 -16.30
CA ILE A 75 -17.73 -5.14 -15.87
C ILE A 75 -18.84 -4.77 -14.88
N GLY A 76 -18.63 -3.70 -14.11
CA GLY A 76 -19.50 -3.27 -13.02
C GLY A 76 -20.61 -2.34 -13.49
N ARG A 77 -21.26 -1.68 -12.53
CA ARG A 77 -22.27 -0.66 -12.83
C ARG A 77 -21.61 0.62 -13.34
N GLN A 78 -22.23 1.23 -14.34
CA GLN A 78 -21.75 2.47 -14.92
C GLN A 78 -21.69 3.58 -13.86
N GLY A 79 -20.53 4.24 -13.73
CA GLY A 79 -20.33 5.38 -12.85
C GLY A 79 -19.90 5.07 -11.40
N ARG A 80 -19.76 3.80 -11.00
CA ARG A 80 -19.22 3.45 -9.67
C ARG A 80 -18.52 2.10 -9.64
N VAL A 81 -17.29 2.06 -9.14
CA VAL A 81 -16.56 0.82 -8.85
C VAL A 81 -16.88 0.36 -7.43
N GLN A 82 -17.23 -0.91 -7.28
CA GLN A 82 -17.47 -1.56 -5.99
C GLN A 82 -16.35 -2.57 -5.68
N VAL A 83 -16.28 -3.02 -4.43
CA VAL A 83 -15.26 -4.00 -3.98
C VAL A 83 -15.46 -5.33 -4.71
N GLU A 84 -16.71 -5.71 -4.94
CA GLU A 84 -17.11 -6.93 -5.63
C GLU A 84 -16.57 -6.98 -7.07
N ASP A 85 -16.48 -5.83 -7.74
CA ASP A 85 -15.93 -5.73 -9.11
C ASP A 85 -14.44 -6.09 -9.14
N ILE A 86 -13.67 -5.59 -8.18
CA ILE A 86 -12.24 -5.89 -8.05
C ILE A 86 -12.03 -7.35 -7.66
N VAL A 87 -12.82 -7.86 -6.71
CA VAL A 87 -12.79 -9.27 -6.29
C VAL A 87 -13.12 -10.20 -7.46
N PHE A 88 -14.05 -9.80 -8.33
CA PHE A 88 -14.37 -10.55 -9.54
C PHE A 88 -13.20 -10.61 -10.52
N LEU A 89 -12.47 -9.51 -10.74
CA LEU A 89 -11.32 -9.49 -11.65
C LEU A 89 -10.20 -10.44 -11.20
N ILE A 90 -9.92 -10.49 -9.89
CA ILE A 90 -8.83 -11.31 -9.34
C ILE A 90 -9.19 -12.78 -9.14
N ARG A 91 -10.46 -13.18 -9.34
CA ARG A 91 -10.98 -14.53 -9.00
C ARG A 91 -10.24 -15.69 -9.66
N LYS A 92 -9.50 -15.44 -10.75
CA LYS A 92 -8.75 -16.47 -11.47
C LYS A 92 -7.41 -16.78 -10.81
N ASP A 93 -6.90 -15.91 -9.94
CA ASP A 93 -5.70 -16.15 -9.15
C ASP A 93 -6.11 -16.65 -7.76
N PRO A 94 -6.01 -17.97 -7.49
CA PRO A 94 -6.51 -18.55 -6.24
C PRO A 94 -5.77 -18.01 -5.01
N ARG A 95 -4.48 -17.67 -5.13
CA ARG A 95 -3.68 -17.15 -4.02
C ARG A 95 -4.08 -15.73 -3.67
N LYS A 96 -4.16 -14.84 -4.66
CA LYS A 96 -4.61 -13.45 -4.44
C LYS A 96 -6.06 -13.41 -3.97
N PHE A 97 -6.92 -14.25 -4.55
CA PHE A 97 -8.33 -14.30 -4.18
C PHE A 97 -8.55 -14.75 -2.73
N ALA A 98 -7.87 -15.81 -2.29
CA ALA A 98 -7.92 -16.24 -0.89
C ALA A 98 -7.43 -15.13 0.04
N ARG A 99 -6.27 -14.54 -0.28
CA ARG A 99 -5.69 -13.47 0.54
C ARG A 99 -6.62 -12.26 0.69
N VAL A 100 -7.30 -11.84 -0.38
CA VAL A 100 -8.24 -10.72 -0.33
C VAL A 100 -9.45 -11.04 0.55
N LYS A 101 -9.97 -12.26 0.50
CA LYS A 101 -11.07 -12.69 1.39
C LYS A 101 -10.68 -12.65 2.86
N ASP A 102 -9.49 -13.12 3.19
CA ASP A 102 -8.98 -13.12 4.57
C ASP A 102 -8.84 -11.68 5.09
N LEU A 103 -8.26 -10.79 4.28
CA LEU A 103 -8.09 -9.38 4.65
C LEU A 103 -9.43 -8.65 4.85
N LEU A 104 -10.43 -8.92 4.01
CA LEU A 104 -11.77 -8.33 4.15
C LEU A 104 -12.46 -8.83 5.42
N THR A 105 -12.38 -10.14 5.69
CA THR A 105 -12.95 -10.76 6.90
C THR A 105 -12.34 -10.14 8.16
N MET A 106 -11.01 -10.08 8.23
CA MET A 106 -10.30 -9.49 9.36
C MET A 106 -10.64 -8.01 9.54
N ASN A 107 -10.79 -7.24 8.46
CA ASN A 107 -11.18 -5.84 8.53
C ASN A 107 -12.59 -5.67 9.13
N GLU A 108 -13.54 -6.53 8.77
CA GLU A 108 -14.88 -6.53 9.37
C GLU A 108 -14.85 -6.88 10.86
N GLU A 109 -14.04 -7.86 11.26
CA GLU A 109 -13.87 -8.24 12.67
C GLU A 109 -13.30 -7.09 13.50
N LEU A 110 -12.26 -6.42 12.98
CA LEU A 110 -11.67 -5.24 13.63
C LEU A 110 -12.68 -4.09 13.76
N LYS A 111 -13.51 -3.86 12.74
CA LYS A 111 -14.58 -2.84 12.80
C LYS A 111 -15.63 -3.19 13.85
N LYS A 112 -16.05 -4.46 13.94
CA LYS A 112 -16.99 -4.92 14.96
C LYS A 112 -16.43 -4.76 16.37
N ALA A 113 -15.15 -5.12 16.57
CA ALA A 113 -14.48 -4.99 17.85
C ALA A 113 -14.37 -3.53 18.30
N ARG A 114 -13.99 -2.61 17.39
CA ARG A 114 -13.93 -1.17 17.68
C ARG A 114 -15.30 -0.61 18.09
N LYS A 115 -16.34 -0.97 17.34
CA LYS A 115 -17.71 -0.52 17.64
C LYS A 115 -18.19 -0.99 19.02
N ALA A 116 -17.92 -2.24 19.38
CA ALA A 116 -18.28 -2.79 20.70
C ALA A 116 -17.53 -2.08 21.85
N PHE A 117 -16.30 -1.64 21.62
CA PHE A 117 -15.52 -0.89 22.60
C PHE A 117 -16.04 0.55 22.77
N ASP A 118 -16.35 1.23 21.66
CA ASP A 118 -16.89 2.60 21.69
C ASP A 118 -18.27 2.65 22.37
N GLU A 119 -19.14 1.67 22.13
CA GLU A 119 -20.45 1.57 22.81
C GLU A 119 -20.33 1.30 24.32
N ALA A 120 -19.27 0.62 24.77
CA ALA A 120 -19.02 0.39 26.19
C ALA A 120 -18.53 1.65 26.93
N ASN A 121 -17.91 2.60 26.24
CA ASN A 121 -17.31 3.79 26.84
C ASN A 121 -18.27 4.99 26.99
N TYR A 122 -19.50 4.90 26.45
CA TYR A 122 -20.56 5.91 26.63
C TYR A 122 -21.66 5.48 27.61
N GLY A 123 -21.47 4.35 28.32
CA GLY A 123 -22.41 3.82 29.31
C GLY A 123 -21.99 3.99 30.77
N SER A 124 -21.06 4.91 31.08
CA SER A 124 -20.61 5.24 32.45
C SER A 124 -20.99 6.66 32.84
#